data_AF-A0AAU3TI13-F1
#
_entry.id   AF-A0AAU3TI13-F1
#
_cell.length_a   1.000
_cell.length_b   1.000
_cell.length_c   1.000
_cell.angle_alpha   90.00
_cell.angle_beta   90.00
_cell.angle_gamma   90.00
#
_symmetry.space_group_name_H-M   'P 1'
#
loop_
_entity.id
_entity.type
_entity.pdbx_description
1 polymer ?
#
loop_
_entity_poly.entity_id
_entity_poly.type
_entity_poly.pdbx_seq_one_letter_code
_entity_poly.pdbx_strand_id
1 'polypeptide(L)'
;MTGVPDPAGSRAVLIGSAGYRDLPGLPAVEANIEDLAAELADATVWGLPERHLTLVRNPSYPSDLLDPVHQAGEEATDTLLVYFAGHGMRDADSADLFLALYGSRENVGYTAVAYQHLREAVRASRAARKVVVLDCCFSGRAARILTAGDGVAAETAVEGAYLLSASPGDRVALAPDGERHTAFSGELIKVLREGIPDGPEVIDLDTLFRTLEFRLRSKNRPLPQHAQENGVGRLKIVRNRARAPRGVPAGPVLRGDLQTAMVGTGLALARTLRSAGRTRDALPVLRLALRERSGAGEGDLLAVQFELADMLAETGQLGEAIAVLEEAFVRVHRFYRPEAVLVCRRLAGLLQESGNHLHACEVLDHALDLIQDDTRNRP
;
A
#
# COMPACT_ATOMS: atom_id res chain seq x y z
N MET A 1 23.96 -9.59 6.63
CA MET A 1 22.71 -8.80 6.51
C MET A 1 21.91 -8.98 7.79
N THR A 2 21.89 -8.01 8.70
CA THR A 2 21.43 -8.22 10.10
C THR A 2 20.37 -7.23 10.59
N GLY A 3 19.83 -6.39 9.70
CA GLY A 3 18.79 -5.39 10.01
C GLY A 3 17.42 -5.76 9.43
N VAL A 4 16.37 -5.06 9.89
CA VAL A 4 15.03 -5.03 9.27
C VAL A 4 15.19 -4.68 7.77
N PRO A 5 14.35 -5.20 6.86
CA PRO A 5 14.38 -4.85 5.44
C PRO A 5 14.32 -3.35 5.21
N ASP A 6 15.11 -2.83 4.26
CA ASP A 6 15.09 -1.42 3.91
C ASP A 6 13.80 -1.09 3.14
N PRO A 7 12.88 -0.30 3.71
CA PRO A 7 11.60 0.03 3.07
C PRO A 7 11.76 0.82 1.77
N ALA A 8 12.86 1.57 1.60
CA ALA A 8 13.12 2.30 0.36
C ALA A 8 13.46 1.35 -0.81
N GLY A 9 14.22 0.30 -0.52
CA GLY A 9 14.61 -0.74 -1.48
C GLY A 9 13.64 -1.92 -1.56
N SER A 10 12.53 -1.90 -0.82
CA SER A 10 11.59 -3.02 -0.74
C SER A 10 10.30 -2.76 -1.51
N ARG A 11 9.62 -3.83 -1.92
CA ARG A 11 8.27 -3.83 -2.51
C ARG A 11 7.42 -4.92 -1.87
N ALA A 12 6.13 -4.66 -1.77
CA ALA A 12 5.16 -5.66 -1.36
C ALA A 12 3.96 -5.70 -2.31
N VAL A 13 3.59 -6.89 -2.75
CA VAL A 13 2.42 -7.13 -3.59
C VAL A 13 1.44 -8.00 -2.79
N LEU A 14 0.27 -7.47 -2.47
CA LEU A 14 -0.77 -8.18 -1.72
C LEU A 14 -1.94 -8.48 -2.67
N ILE A 15 -2.12 -9.75 -2.98
CA ILE A 15 -3.11 -10.27 -3.92
C ILE A 15 -4.25 -10.91 -3.13
N GLY A 16 -5.46 -10.38 -3.28
CA GLY A 16 -6.66 -10.90 -2.66
C GLY A 16 -7.69 -11.31 -3.69
N SER A 17 -8.10 -12.57 -3.66
CA SER A 17 -9.21 -13.10 -4.46
C SER A 17 -10.36 -13.46 -3.52
N ALA A 18 -11.32 -12.55 -3.40
CA ALA A 18 -12.45 -12.60 -2.47
C ALA A 18 -13.77 -12.95 -3.18
N GLY A 19 -13.99 -12.42 -4.38
CA GLY A 19 -15.14 -12.68 -5.22
C GLY A 19 -14.82 -13.74 -6.27
N TYR A 20 -15.77 -14.64 -6.52
CA TYR A 20 -15.64 -15.67 -7.54
C TYR A 20 -16.96 -15.86 -8.28
N ARG A 21 -16.88 -16.23 -9.55
CA ARG A 21 -18.06 -16.56 -10.38
C ARG A 21 -18.57 -17.96 -10.11
N ASP A 22 -17.66 -18.94 -10.10
CA ASP A 22 -17.98 -20.37 -10.07
C ASP A 22 -17.51 -21.04 -8.75
N LEU A 23 -16.91 -20.28 -7.82
CA LEU A 23 -16.47 -20.75 -6.50
C LEU A 23 -17.16 -19.97 -5.37
N PRO A 24 -17.18 -20.47 -4.12
CA PRO A 24 -17.69 -19.71 -2.98
C PRO A 24 -16.86 -18.46 -2.70
N GLY A 25 -17.52 -17.33 -2.43
CA GLY A 25 -16.87 -16.09 -2.02
C GLY A 25 -16.13 -16.19 -0.67
N LEU A 26 -15.05 -15.42 -0.53
CA LEU A 26 -14.23 -15.26 0.66
C LEU A 26 -14.11 -13.76 1.02
N PRO A 27 -15.20 -13.12 1.49
CA PRO A 27 -15.21 -11.66 1.72
C PRO A 27 -14.15 -11.17 2.72
N ALA A 28 -13.74 -12.02 3.66
CA ALA A 28 -12.67 -11.71 4.62
C ALA A 28 -11.31 -11.40 3.95
N VAL A 29 -11.09 -11.87 2.72
CA VAL A 29 -9.84 -11.64 1.97
C VAL A 29 -9.65 -10.16 1.62
N GLU A 30 -10.72 -9.40 1.35
CA GLU A 30 -10.60 -7.95 1.11
C GLU A 30 -10.05 -7.24 2.35
N ALA A 31 -10.60 -7.56 3.52
CA ALA A 31 -10.14 -6.98 4.78
C ALA A 31 -8.72 -7.44 5.14
N ASN A 32 -8.30 -8.65 4.72
CA ASN A 32 -6.93 -9.11 4.93
C ASN A 32 -5.91 -8.22 4.22
N ILE A 33 -6.08 -8.01 2.91
CA ILE A 33 -5.10 -7.24 2.11
C ILE A 33 -5.08 -5.76 2.51
N GLU A 34 -6.23 -5.19 2.88
CA GLU A 34 -6.33 -3.81 3.37
C GLU A 34 -5.61 -3.62 4.70
N ASP A 35 -5.93 -4.44 5.70
CA ASP A 35 -5.31 -4.32 7.02
C ASP A 35 -3.83 -4.70 6.99
N LEU A 36 -3.46 -5.71 6.20
CA LEU A 36 -2.07 -6.09 6.06
C LEU A 36 -1.26 -4.97 5.39
N ALA A 37 -1.80 -4.31 4.35
CA ALA A 37 -1.15 -3.13 3.77
C ALA A 37 -0.97 -2.02 4.81
N ALA A 38 -1.98 -1.76 5.62
CA ALA A 38 -1.90 -0.74 6.68
C ALA A 38 -0.80 -1.08 7.72
N GLU A 39 -0.70 -2.32 8.17
CA GLU A 39 0.36 -2.72 9.12
C GLU A 39 1.77 -2.73 8.49
N LEU A 40 1.90 -3.06 7.20
CA LEU A 40 3.21 -3.00 6.51
C LEU A 40 3.63 -1.54 6.24
N ALA A 41 2.67 -0.65 5.96
CA ALA A 41 2.91 0.78 5.82
C ALA A 41 3.21 1.46 7.16
N ASP A 42 2.76 0.88 8.27
CA ASP A 42 2.89 1.47 9.59
C ASP A 42 4.36 1.67 9.95
N ALA A 43 4.69 2.93 10.22
CA ALA A 43 6.04 3.37 10.50
C ALA A 43 6.59 2.80 11.80
N THR A 44 5.86 2.07 12.64
CA THR A 44 6.39 1.38 13.84
C THR A 44 6.63 -0.11 13.63
N VAL A 45 6.19 -0.67 12.49
CA VAL A 45 6.33 -2.08 12.12
C VAL A 45 7.40 -2.23 11.04
N TRP A 46 7.11 -1.75 9.82
CA TRP A 46 8.04 -1.77 8.70
C TRP A 46 8.22 -0.38 8.08
N GLY A 47 7.14 0.40 7.94
CA GLY A 47 7.19 1.72 7.32
C GLY A 47 7.40 1.64 5.81
N LEU A 48 6.79 0.65 5.16
CA LEU A 48 6.84 0.50 3.72
C LEU A 48 6.05 1.65 3.06
N PRO A 49 6.67 2.45 2.18
CA PRO A 49 5.98 3.58 1.55
C PRO A 49 4.76 3.09 0.77
N GLU A 50 3.65 3.83 0.80
CA GLU A 50 2.42 3.42 0.11
C GLU A 50 2.64 3.15 -1.39
N ARG A 51 3.49 3.95 -2.05
CA ARG A 51 3.89 3.72 -3.46
C ARG A 51 4.69 2.44 -3.72
N HIS A 52 5.20 1.79 -2.67
CA HIS A 52 5.92 0.51 -2.73
C HIS A 52 5.00 -0.67 -2.35
N LEU A 53 3.74 -0.40 -2.04
CA LEU A 53 2.68 -1.37 -1.78
C LEU A 53 1.73 -1.45 -2.97
N THR A 54 1.55 -2.64 -3.52
CA THR A 54 0.60 -2.90 -4.61
C THR A 54 -0.49 -3.83 -4.12
N LEU A 55 -1.74 -3.36 -4.16
CA LEU A 55 -2.93 -4.14 -3.85
C LEU A 55 -3.57 -4.66 -5.13
N VAL A 56 -3.65 -5.98 -5.30
CA VAL A 56 -4.33 -6.64 -6.42
C VAL A 56 -5.61 -7.28 -5.91
N ARG A 57 -6.76 -6.80 -6.39
CA ARG A 57 -8.09 -7.25 -5.94
C ARG A 57 -8.78 -8.04 -7.03
N ASN A 58 -9.28 -9.23 -6.69
CA ASN A 58 -10.07 -10.11 -7.55
C ASN A 58 -9.51 -10.23 -8.98
N PRO A 59 -8.23 -10.64 -9.14
CA PRO A 59 -7.62 -10.75 -10.46
C PRO A 59 -8.46 -11.69 -11.34
N SER A 60 -8.73 -11.28 -12.57
CA SER A 60 -9.58 -12.02 -13.51
C SER A 60 -8.77 -12.82 -14.50
N TYR A 61 -7.57 -12.34 -14.82
CA TYR A 61 -6.63 -12.97 -15.75
C TYR A 61 -5.28 -13.24 -15.06
N PRO A 62 -4.49 -14.21 -15.54
CA PRO A 62 -3.16 -14.47 -15.01
C PRO A 62 -2.23 -13.25 -14.99
N SER A 63 -2.33 -12.39 -16.01
CA SER A 63 -1.57 -11.12 -16.10
C SER A 63 -1.88 -10.18 -14.94
N ASP A 64 -3.14 -10.09 -14.52
CA ASP A 64 -3.56 -9.22 -13.40
C ASP A 64 -2.88 -9.60 -12.09
N LEU A 65 -2.49 -10.88 -11.95
CA LEU A 65 -1.78 -11.41 -10.79
C LEU A 65 -0.26 -11.33 -10.96
N LEU A 66 0.26 -11.74 -12.12
CA LEU A 66 1.70 -11.91 -12.35
C LEU A 66 2.43 -10.62 -12.72
N ASP A 67 1.83 -9.75 -13.53
CA ASP A 67 2.49 -8.52 -14.00
C ASP A 67 2.86 -7.58 -12.83
N PRO A 68 2.00 -7.36 -11.82
CA PRO A 68 2.37 -6.58 -10.63
C PRO A 68 3.55 -7.18 -9.85
N VAL A 69 3.65 -8.52 -9.82
CA VAL A 69 4.75 -9.22 -9.15
C VAL A 69 6.05 -9.08 -9.94
N HIS A 70 5.98 -9.16 -11.27
CA HIS A 70 7.13 -8.89 -12.14
C HIS A 70 7.64 -7.46 -11.97
N GLN A 71 6.75 -6.47 -12.06
CA GLN A 71 7.12 -5.06 -11.91
C GLN A 71 7.75 -4.80 -10.53
N ALA A 72 7.09 -5.24 -9.45
CA ALA A 72 7.64 -5.11 -8.10
C ALA A 72 8.99 -5.83 -7.96
N GLY A 73 9.16 -6.97 -8.63
CA GLY A 73 10.40 -7.74 -8.63
C GLY A 73 11.56 -7.08 -9.37
N GLU A 74 11.28 -6.27 -10.40
CA GLU A 74 12.28 -5.45 -11.10
C GLU A 74 12.71 -4.24 -10.26
N GLU A 75 11.78 -3.65 -9.51
CA GLU A 75 12.03 -2.46 -8.68
C GLU A 75 12.65 -2.76 -7.31
N ALA A 76 12.35 -3.93 -6.73
CA ALA A 76 12.84 -4.32 -5.41
C ALA A 76 14.33 -4.69 -5.45
N THR A 77 15.11 -4.07 -4.57
CA THR A 77 16.55 -4.31 -4.43
C THR A 77 16.91 -4.96 -3.09
N ASP A 78 16.18 -4.65 -2.00
CA ASP A 78 16.36 -5.31 -0.70
C ASP A 78 15.37 -6.46 -0.50
N THR A 79 14.06 -6.20 -0.43
CA THR A 79 13.05 -7.23 -0.17
C THR A 79 11.85 -7.16 -1.11
N LEU A 80 11.46 -8.31 -1.67
CA LEU A 80 10.16 -8.52 -2.31
C LEU A 80 9.30 -9.40 -1.40
N LEU A 81 8.18 -8.86 -0.92
CA LEU A 81 7.14 -9.60 -0.22
C LEU A 81 5.94 -9.81 -1.16
N VAL A 82 5.56 -11.06 -1.39
CA VAL A 82 4.32 -11.40 -2.10
C VAL A 82 3.38 -12.10 -1.15
N TYR A 83 2.19 -11.57 -0.98
CA TYR A 83 1.12 -12.18 -0.22
C TYR A 83 -0.01 -12.55 -1.17
N PHE A 84 -0.54 -13.76 -1.06
CA PHE A 84 -1.74 -14.19 -1.77
C PHE A 84 -2.76 -14.74 -0.77
N ALA A 85 -4.02 -14.33 -0.90
CA ALA A 85 -5.13 -14.92 -0.18
C ALA A 85 -6.31 -15.22 -1.11
N GLY A 86 -6.90 -16.40 -0.94
CA GLY A 86 -7.98 -16.87 -1.80
C GLY A 86 -8.05 -18.39 -1.85
N HIS A 87 -8.73 -18.94 -2.86
CA HIS A 87 -8.77 -20.38 -3.07
C HIS A 87 -7.47 -20.89 -3.67
N GLY A 88 -6.92 -21.92 -3.03
CA GLY A 88 -5.89 -22.79 -3.59
C GLY A 88 -6.56 -24.04 -4.12
N MET A 89 -6.31 -24.38 -5.37
CA MET A 89 -6.93 -25.53 -6.03
C MET A 89 -5.87 -26.42 -6.68
N ARG A 90 -6.29 -27.62 -7.06
CA ARG A 90 -5.48 -28.58 -7.80
C ARG A 90 -6.08 -28.83 -9.16
N ASP A 91 -5.23 -29.22 -10.09
CA ASP A 91 -5.71 -29.92 -11.28
C ASP A 91 -6.05 -31.37 -10.92
N ALA A 92 -6.98 -31.98 -11.66
CA ALA A 92 -7.37 -33.38 -11.42
C ALA A 92 -6.21 -34.35 -11.69
N ASP A 93 -5.35 -33.99 -12.65
CA ASP A 93 -4.27 -34.83 -13.17
C ASP A 93 -2.87 -34.46 -12.65
N SER A 94 -2.72 -33.32 -11.94
CA SER A 94 -1.45 -32.86 -11.40
C SER A 94 -1.49 -32.63 -9.88
N ALA A 95 -0.33 -32.76 -9.24
CA ALA A 95 -0.18 -32.42 -7.82
C ALA A 95 0.06 -30.93 -7.58
N ASP A 96 0.06 -30.11 -8.64
CA ASP A 96 0.48 -28.72 -8.59
C ASP A 96 -0.57 -27.85 -7.89
N LEU A 97 -0.07 -26.80 -7.24
CA LEU A 97 -0.92 -25.77 -6.66
C LEU A 97 -1.30 -24.75 -7.75
N PHE A 98 -2.58 -24.45 -7.85
CA PHE A 98 -3.12 -23.36 -8.64
C PHE A 98 -3.81 -22.34 -7.73
N LEU A 99 -3.61 -21.06 -8.03
CA LEU A 99 -4.17 -19.91 -7.33
C LEU A 99 -5.40 -19.43 -8.09
N ALA A 100 -6.56 -19.48 -7.45
CA ALA A 100 -7.84 -19.18 -8.09
C ALA A 100 -8.00 -17.67 -8.37
N LEU A 101 -8.44 -17.38 -9.59
CA LEU A 101 -8.86 -16.10 -10.12
C LEU A 101 -10.39 -15.95 -10.03
N TYR A 102 -10.91 -14.76 -10.29
CA TYR A 102 -12.35 -14.47 -10.26
C TYR A 102 -13.19 -15.45 -11.11
N GLY A 103 -12.67 -15.85 -12.27
CA GLY A 103 -13.31 -16.78 -13.21
C GLY A 103 -12.91 -18.25 -13.07
N SER A 104 -12.17 -18.62 -12.02
CA SER A 104 -11.71 -20.00 -11.83
C SER A 104 -12.86 -20.95 -11.51
N ARG A 105 -12.72 -22.19 -11.98
CA ARG A 105 -13.68 -23.29 -11.76
C ARG A 105 -13.02 -24.40 -10.99
N GLU A 106 -13.76 -25.06 -10.11
CA GLU A 106 -13.25 -26.15 -9.28
C GLU A 106 -12.70 -27.30 -10.15
N ASN A 107 -11.51 -27.81 -9.81
CA ASN A 107 -10.80 -28.87 -10.54
C ASN A 107 -10.46 -28.56 -12.01
N VAL A 108 -10.44 -27.28 -12.43
CA VAL A 108 -10.07 -26.86 -13.79
C VAL A 108 -8.84 -25.95 -13.75
N GLY A 109 -7.64 -26.55 -13.74
CA GLY A 109 -6.37 -25.83 -13.52
C GLY A 109 -6.09 -24.68 -14.50
N TYR A 110 -6.45 -24.82 -15.78
CA TYR A 110 -6.20 -23.78 -16.80
C TYR A 110 -7.01 -22.48 -16.61
N THR A 111 -8.01 -22.48 -15.71
CA THR A 111 -8.79 -21.29 -15.34
C THR A 111 -8.19 -20.53 -14.16
N ALA A 112 -7.05 -20.99 -13.64
CA ALA A 112 -6.36 -20.46 -12.47
C ALA A 112 -4.86 -20.22 -12.82
N VAL A 113 -4.09 -19.68 -11.89
CA VAL A 113 -2.65 -19.44 -12.08
C VAL A 113 -1.85 -20.53 -11.39
N ALA A 114 -1.04 -21.28 -12.13
CA ALA A 114 -0.11 -22.21 -11.52
C ALA A 114 0.85 -21.47 -10.57
N TYR A 115 0.98 -21.94 -9.33
CA TYR A 115 1.90 -21.36 -8.35
C TYR A 115 3.34 -21.31 -8.86
N GLN A 116 3.71 -22.24 -9.75
CA GLN A 116 5.01 -22.24 -10.40
C GLN A 116 5.29 -20.94 -11.18
N HIS A 117 4.31 -20.35 -11.86
CA HIS A 117 4.52 -19.08 -12.56
C HIS A 117 4.78 -17.94 -11.58
N LEU A 118 4.04 -17.89 -10.46
CA LEU A 118 4.28 -16.90 -9.40
C LEU A 118 5.68 -17.09 -8.80
N ARG A 119 6.06 -18.34 -8.55
CA ARG A 119 7.36 -18.73 -8.02
C ARG A 119 8.50 -18.28 -8.94
N GLU A 120 8.36 -18.47 -10.24
CA GLU A 120 9.33 -18.04 -11.26
C GLU A 120 9.44 -16.52 -11.32
N ALA A 121 8.32 -15.79 -11.27
CA ALA A 121 8.31 -14.33 -11.22
C ALA A 121 9.07 -13.79 -9.99
N VAL A 122 8.82 -14.37 -8.80
CA VAL A 122 9.54 -14.01 -7.57
C VAL A 122 11.03 -14.37 -7.66
N ARG A 123 11.37 -15.53 -8.24
CA ARG A 123 12.76 -15.96 -8.42
C ARG A 123 13.55 -14.99 -9.29
N ALA A 124 12.94 -14.53 -10.38
CA ALA A 124 13.53 -13.59 -11.34
C ALA A 124 13.75 -12.17 -10.75
N SER A 125 13.16 -11.86 -9.59
CA SER A 125 13.35 -10.57 -8.93
C SER A 125 14.81 -10.30 -8.57
N ARG A 126 15.18 -9.02 -8.66
CA ARG A 126 16.48 -8.46 -8.24
C ARG A 126 16.63 -8.33 -6.73
N ALA A 127 15.56 -8.54 -5.96
CA ALA A 127 15.56 -8.38 -4.52
C ALA A 127 16.53 -9.37 -3.84
N ALA A 128 17.30 -8.88 -2.87
CA ALA A 128 18.18 -9.72 -2.06
C ALA A 128 17.40 -10.73 -1.20
N ARG A 129 16.16 -10.40 -0.83
CA ARG A 129 15.28 -11.20 0.02
C ARG A 129 13.94 -11.39 -0.67
N LYS A 130 13.43 -12.61 -0.67
CA LYS A 130 12.15 -12.96 -1.30
C LYS A 130 11.29 -13.64 -0.26
N VAL A 131 10.05 -13.18 -0.08
CA VAL A 131 9.13 -13.76 0.91
C VAL A 131 7.79 -13.98 0.23
N VAL A 132 7.25 -15.18 0.33
CA VAL A 132 5.95 -15.53 -0.22
C VAL A 132 5.06 -16.05 0.90
N VAL A 133 3.92 -15.40 1.11
CA VAL A 133 2.92 -15.80 2.10
C VAL A 133 1.64 -16.20 1.38
N LEU A 134 1.20 -17.43 1.56
CA LEU A 134 0.01 -17.99 0.93
C LEU A 134 -1.06 -18.29 1.98
N ASP A 135 -2.07 -17.45 2.08
CA ASP A 135 -3.27 -17.71 2.86
C ASP A 135 -4.37 -18.31 1.96
N CYS A 136 -4.12 -19.55 1.54
CA CYS A 136 -5.05 -20.31 0.72
C CYS A 136 -5.14 -21.74 1.22
N CYS A 137 -6.30 -22.38 1.06
CA CYS A 137 -6.47 -23.78 1.44
C CYS A 137 -5.54 -24.66 0.59
N PHE A 138 -4.52 -25.18 1.24
CA PHE A 138 -3.58 -26.08 0.63
C PHE A 138 -4.00 -27.52 0.97
N SER A 139 -4.46 -28.33 0.03
CA SER A 139 -4.72 -29.76 0.32
C SER A 139 -3.40 -30.44 0.67
N GLY A 140 -3.27 -31.12 1.82
CA GLY A 140 -1.99 -31.38 2.51
C GLY A 140 -0.86 -32.18 1.79
N ARG A 141 -1.05 -32.71 0.58
CA ARG A 141 0.02 -33.46 -0.14
C ARG A 141 1.05 -32.59 -0.85
N ALA A 142 0.67 -31.45 -1.41
CA ALA A 142 1.60 -30.62 -2.16
C ALA A 142 2.47 -29.73 -1.21
N ALA A 143 2.08 -29.59 0.05
CA ALA A 143 2.91 -28.99 1.07
C ALA A 143 3.97 -30.01 1.50
N ARG A 144 3.66 -31.31 1.47
CA ARG A 144 4.67 -32.38 1.49
C ARG A 144 5.58 -32.37 0.27
N ILE A 145 5.14 -31.98 -0.92
CA ILE A 145 6.05 -31.83 -2.09
C ILE A 145 6.97 -30.60 -1.89
N LEU A 146 6.46 -29.55 -1.27
CA LEU A 146 7.23 -28.34 -0.92
C LEU A 146 8.13 -28.53 0.32
N THR A 147 7.91 -29.55 1.16
CA THR A 147 8.63 -29.79 2.44
C THR A 147 9.37 -31.13 2.55
N ALA A 148 9.02 -32.16 1.76
CA ALA A 148 9.69 -33.45 1.78
C ALA A 148 10.91 -33.41 0.86
N GLY A 149 12.07 -33.21 1.50
CA GLY A 149 13.40 -33.33 0.91
C GLY A 149 13.80 -34.76 0.56
N ASP A 150 12.99 -35.48 -0.22
CA ASP A 150 13.40 -36.73 -0.87
C ASP A 150 13.40 -36.53 -2.39
N GLY A 151 14.57 -36.21 -2.93
CA GLY A 151 14.92 -36.31 -4.35
C GLY A 151 14.42 -35.22 -5.31
N VAL A 152 13.35 -34.49 -5.00
CA VAL A 152 12.74 -33.49 -5.91
C VAL A 152 12.81 -32.05 -5.35
N ALA A 153 13.41 -31.87 -4.17
CA ALA A 153 13.55 -30.57 -3.50
C ALA A 153 14.62 -29.65 -4.11
N ALA A 154 15.41 -30.11 -5.09
CA ALA A 154 16.45 -29.29 -5.70
C ALA A 154 15.94 -28.36 -6.84
N GLU A 155 14.73 -28.59 -7.36
CA GLU A 155 14.21 -27.82 -8.52
C GLU A 155 13.02 -26.90 -8.19
N THR A 156 12.36 -27.12 -7.03
CA THR A 156 11.11 -26.44 -6.67
C THR A 156 11.26 -25.31 -5.65
N ALA A 157 12.42 -25.18 -5.03
CA ALA A 157 12.69 -24.09 -4.12
C ALA A 157 13.34 -22.90 -4.86
N VAL A 158 12.91 -21.70 -4.48
CA VAL A 158 13.44 -20.45 -5.03
C VAL A 158 14.53 -19.98 -4.11
N GLU A 159 15.72 -19.79 -4.69
CA GLU A 159 16.88 -19.27 -3.97
C GLU A 159 16.53 -17.97 -3.22
N GLY A 160 16.49 -18.08 -1.89
CA GLY A 160 16.18 -16.97 -0.98
C GLY A 160 14.69 -16.71 -0.72
N ALA A 161 13.79 -17.64 -1.04
CA ALA A 161 12.36 -17.53 -0.74
C ALA A 161 11.95 -18.27 0.55
N TYR A 162 11.10 -17.63 1.35
CA TYR A 162 10.40 -18.27 2.47
C TYR A 162 8.92 -18.38 2.16
N LEU A 163 8.38 -19.60 2.20
CA LEU A 163 6.97 -19.85 2.00
C LEU A 163 6.28 -20.05 3.35
N LEU A 164 5.20 -19.32 3.60
CA LEU A 164 4.32 -19.52 4.76
C LEU A 164 2.90 -19.81 4.28
N SER A 165 2.34 -20.98 4.61
CA SER A 165 1.02 -21.41 4.13
C SER A 165 0.09 -21.87 5.26
N ALA A 166 -1.21 -21.60 5.15
CA ALA A 166 -2.22 -22.21 6.02
C ALA A 166 -2.46 -23.69 5.66
N SER A 167 -2.42 -24.60 6.64
CA SER A 167 -2.72 -26.03 6.45
C SER A 167 -4.14 -26.28 5.90
N PRO A 168 -4.41 -27.49 5.35
CA PRO A 168 -5.77 -27.85 4.96
C PRO A 168 -6.73 -27.80 6.15
N GLY A 169 -7.79 -27.03 5.97
CA GLY A 169 -9.03 -27.06 6.74
C GLY A 169 -10.19 -26.82 5.77
N ASP A 170 -11.42 -27.11 6.20
CA ASP A 170 -12.62 -26.75 5.45
C ASP A 170 -12.75 -25.22 5.33
N ARG A 171 -13.70 -24.75 4.51
CA ARG A 171 -13.97 -23.32 4.29
C ARG A 171 -14.14 -22.55 5.61
N VAL A 172 -14.78 -23.19 6.59
CA VAL A 172 -15.05 -22.61 7.93
C VAL A 172 -13.76 -22.41 8.72
N ALA A 173 -12.78 -23.30 8.55
CA ALA A 173 -11.48 -23.18 9.19
C ALA A 173 -10.58 -22.11 8.55
N LEU A 174 -10.75 -21.81 7.24
CA LEU A 174 -10.00 -20.74 6.55
C LEU A 174 -10.60 -19.35 6.83
N ALA A 175 -11.91 -19.19 6.68
CA ALA A 175 -12.63 -17.95 6.92
C ALA A 175 -13.81 -18.23 7.88
N PRO A 176 -13.59 -18.12 9.20
CA PRO A 176 -14.64 -18.35 10.18
C PRO A 176 -15.80 -17.38 9.97
N ASP A 177 -17.04 -17.88 10.01
CA ASP A 177 -18.23 -17.06 9.79
C ASP A 177 -18.30 -15.90 10.81
N GLY A 178 -18.47 -14.68 10.30
CA GLY A 178 -18.56 -13.46 11.11
C GLY A 178 -17.22 -12.86 11.55
N GLU A 179 -16.09 -13.49 11.25
CA GLU A 179 -14.78 -12.88 11.46
C GLU A 179 -14.42 -11.92 10.32
N ARG A 180 -13.74 -10.82 10.68
CA ARG A 180 -13.29 -9.82 9.70
C ARG A 180 -12.19 -10.35 8.79
N HIS A 181 -11.36 -11.26 9.29
CA HIS A 181 -10.17 -11.78 8.61
C HIS A 181 -10.22 -13.29 8.51
N THR A 182 -9.49 -13.87 7.56
CA THR A 182 -9.22 -15.31 7.55
C THR A 182 -8.44 -15.72 8.80
N ALA A 183 -8.51 -17.00 9.15
CA ALA A 183 -7.90 -17.55 10.35
C ALA A 183 -6.41 -17.22 10.48
N PHE A 184 -5.65 -17.46 9.42
CA PHE A 184 -4.22 -17.21 9.37
C PHE A 184 -3.90 -15.71 9.34
N SER A 185 -4.51 -14.96 8.41
CA SER A 185 -4.22 -13.52 8.28
C SER A 185 -4.65 -12.71 9.48
N GLY A 186 -5.75 -13.07 10.13
CA GLY A 186 -6.18 -12.43 11.37
C GLY A 186 -5.14 -12.56 12.48
N GLU A 187 -4.46 -13.70 12.60
CA GLU A 187 -3.37 -13.85 13.58
C GLU A 187 -2.07 -13.16 13.13
N LEU A 188 -1.74 -13.18 11.84
CA LEU A 188 -0.62 -12.44 11.27
C LEU A 188 -0.75 -10.93 11.53
N ILE A 189 -1.90 -10.35 11.18
CA ILE A 189 -2.21 -8.94 11.41
C ILE A 189 -2.12 -8.61 12.89
N LYS A 190 -2.64 -9.45 13.80
CA LYS A 190 -2.49 -9.24 15.25
C LYS A 190 -1.03 -9.26 15.70
N VAL A 191 -0.20 -10.15 15.17
CA VAL A 191 1.24 -10.18 15.51
C VAL A 191 1.92 -8.88 15.06
N LEU A 192 1.61 -8.38 13.86
CA LEU A 192 2.16 -7.10 13.39
C LEU A 192 1.63 -5.92 14.23
N ARG A 193 0.32 -5.95 14.55
CA ARG A 193 -0.39 -4.86 15.22
C ARG A 193 -0.05 -4.74 16.70
N GLU A 194 0.07 -5.85 17.40
CA GLU A 194 0.26 -5.87 18.86
C GLU A 194 1.72 -6.14 19.22
N GLY A 195 2.47 -6.82 18.33
CA GLY A 195 3.78 -7.36 18.62
C GLY A 195 3.72 -8.64 19.48
N ILE A 196 4.91 -9.10 19.88
CA ILE A 196 5.11 -10.28 20.72
C ILE A 196 5.75 -9.80 22.04
N PRO A 197 4.99 -9.76 23.16
CA PRO A 197 5.47 -9.17 24.42
C PRO A 197 6.79 -9.75 24.94
N ASP A 198 6.93 -11.08 24.87
CA ASP A 198 8.13 -11.82 25.29
C ASP A 198 9.07 -12.15 24.11
N GLY A 199 8.86 -11.49 22.96
CA GLY A 199 9.61 -11.71 21.74
C GLY A 199 10.85 -10.81 21.60
N PRO A 200 11.65 -11.03 20.55
CA PRO A 200 12.78 -10.18 20.21
C PRO A 200 12.34 -8.76 19.79
N GLU A 201 13.26 -7.79 19.79
CA GLU A 201 12.98 -6.42 19.30
C GLU A 201 12.62 -6.35 17.81
N VAL A 202 13.09 -7.33 17.04
CA VAL A 202 12.81 -7.48 15.62
C VAL A 202 12.33 -8.90 15.39
N ILE A 203 11.18 -9.04 14.72
CA ILE A 203 10.57 -10.32 14.41
C ILE A 203 11.21 -10.86 13.13
N ASP A 204 11.78 -12.06 13.21
CA ASP A 204 12.20 -12.86 12.06
C ASP A 204 11.12 -13.88 11.64
N LEU A 205 11.31 -14.51 10.48
CA LEU A 205 10.36 -15.47 9.91
C LEU A 205 10.12 -16.68 10.82
N ASP A 206 11.17 -17.20 11.46
CA ASP A 206 11.07 -18.32 12.41
C ASP A 206 10.23 -17.93 13.64
N THR A 207 10.49 -16.75 14.22
CA THR A 207 9.75 -16.22 15.37
C THR A 207 8.29 -15.98 15.00
N LEU A 208 8.04 -15.40 13.83
CA LEU A 208 6.70 -15.20 13.30
C LEU A 208 5.97 -16.54 13.14
N PHE A 209 6.60 -17.52 12.49
CA PHE A 209 6.03 -18.85 12.29
C PHE A 209 5.67 -19.52 13.61
N ARG A 210 6.59 -19.58 14.57
CA ARG A 210 6.35 -20.21 15.89
C ARG A 210 5.20 -19.55 16.64
N THR A 211 5.12 -18.22 16.56
CA THR A 211 4.05 -17.44 17.20
C THR A 211 2.70 -17.73 16.56
N LEU A 212 2.65 -17.76 15.23
CA LEU A 212 1.44 -18.11 14.48
C LEU A 212 1.01 -19.55 14.74
N GLU A 213 1.95 -20.50 14.75
CA GLU A 213 1.66 -21.90 15.06
C GLU A 213 1.04 -22.05 16.45
N PHE A 214 1.61 -21.39 17.47
CA PHE A 214 1.09 -21.40 18.83
C PHE A 214 -0.31 -20.78 18.92
N ARG A 215 -0.52 -19.60 18.33
CA ARG A 215 -1.81 -18.89 18.33
C ARG A 215 -2.89 -19.65 17.57
N LEU A 216 -2.56 -20.25 16.43
CA LEU A 216 -3.50 -21.04 15.64
C LEU A 216 -3.84 -22.37 16.33
N ARG A 217 -2.84 -23.07 16.89
CA ARG A 217 -3.04 -24.31 17.66
C ARG A 217 -3.94 -24.09 18.86
N SER A 218 -3.72 -23.04 19.65
CA SER A 218 -4.53 -22.73 20.83
C SER A 218 -6.00 -22.41 20.50
N LYS A 219 -6.29 -22.01 19.26
CA LYS A 219 -7.64 -21.72 18.76
C LYS A 219 -8.24 -22.87 17.95
N ASN A 220 -7.59 -24.04 17.91
CA ASN A 220 -7.97 -25.18 17.07
C ASN A 220 -8.13 -24.81 15.57
N ARG A 221 -7.27 -23.92 15.07
CA ARG A 221 -7.25 -23.46 13.67
C ARG A 221 -6.19 -24.23 12.85
N PRO A 222 -6.28 -24.21 11.51
CA PRO A 222 -5.27 -24.82 10.65
C PRO A 222 -3.88 -24.27 10.97
N LEU A 223 -2.92 -25.18 11.14
CA LEU A 223 -1.56 -24.81 11.50
C LEU A 223 -0.82 -24.22 10.30
N PRO A 224 0.08 -23.25 10.49
CA PRO A 224 0.91 -22.79 9.41
C PRO A 224 1.93 -23.88 9.05
N GLN A 225 2.34 -23.91 7.79
CA GLN A 225 3.45 -24.71 7.28
C GLN A 225 4.47 -23.77 6.65
N HIS A 226 5.75 -24.13 6.72
CA HIS A 226 6.79 -23.36 6.06
C HIS A 226 7.73 -24.26 5.26
N ALA A 227 8.25 -23.71 4.16
CA ALA A 227 9.36 -24.26 3.42
C ALA A 227 10.43 -23.17 3.32
N GLN A 228 11.68 -23.55 3.59
CA GLN A 228 12.82 -22.64 3.58
C GLN A 228 14.03 -23.28 2.90
N GLU A 229 14.77 -22.49 2.13
CA GLU A 229 16.15 -22.78 1.75
C GLU A 229 17.13 -22.01 2.64
N ASN A 230 18.34 -22.54 2.83
CA ASN A 230 19.53 -21.82 3.30
C ASN A 230 19.34 -20.87 4.51
N GLY A 231 18.62 -21.29 5.55
CA GLY A 231 18.54 -20.55 6.82
C GLY A 231 17.84 -19.19 6.73
N VAL A 232 17.00 -18.98 5.72
CA VAL A 232 16.19 -17.76 5.52
C VAL A 232 15.21 -17.53 6.69
N GLY A 233 14.92 -18.54 7.52
CA GLY A 233 14.14 -18.39 8.76
C GLY A 233 14.63 -17.30 9.73
N ARG A 234 15.94 -16.98 9.71
CA ARG A 234 16.54 -15.89 10.51
C ARG A 234 16.40 -14.50 9.89
N LEU A 235 15.74 -14.41 8.73
CA LEU A 235 15.51 -13.14 8.07
C LEU A 235 14.55 -12.30 8.92
N LYS A 236 15.08 -11.20 9.42
CA LYS A 236 14.32 -10.14 10.08
C LYS A 236 13.35 -9.51 9.08
N ILE A 237 12.09 -9.35 9.47
CA ILE A 237 11.03 -8.83 8.61
C ILE A 237 10.53 -7.47 9.11
N VAL A 238 10.23 -7.36 10.39
CA VAL A 238 9.56 -6.18 10.97
C VAL A 238 10.03 -5.91 12.38
N ARG A 239 9.93 -4.66 12.84
CA ARG A 239 10.12 -4.34 14.27
C ARG A 239 8.97 -4.91 15.08
N ASN A 240 9.30 -5.39 16.28
CA ASN A 240 8.30 -5.86 17.22
C ASN A 240 7.71 -4.67 17.97
N ARG A 241 6.47 -4.28 17.64
CA ARG A 241 5.79 -3.14 18.27
C ARG A 241 5.69 -3.25 19.80
N ALA A 242 5.61 -4.47 20.35
CA ALA A 242 5.56 -4.70 21.79
C ALA A 242 6.87 -4.38 22.52
N ARG A 243 8.01 -4.35 21.81
CA ARG A 243 9.35 -4.12 22.35
C ARG A 243 9.97 -2.80 21.87
N ALA A 244 9.41 -2.20 20.83
CA ALA A 244 9.93 -0.95 20.26
C ALA A 244 9.82 0.19 21.30
N PRO A 245 10.89 0.97 21.53
CA PRO A 245 10.80 2.16 22.36
C PRO A 245 9.77 3.12 21.74
N ARG A 246 8.76 3.50 22.54
CA ARG A 246 7.71 4.44 22.11
C ARG A 246 8.37 5.72 21.60
N GLY A 247 8.22 6.01 20.30
CA GLY A 247 8.62 7.30 19.70
C GLY A 247 9.69 7.27 18.61
N VAL A 248 10.24 6.11 18.22
CA VAL A 248 11.21 6.02 17.09
C VAL A 248 10.59 5.27 15.91
N PRO A 249 10.37 5.92 14.75
CA PRO A 249 9.91 5.23 13.54
C PRO A 249 10.83 4.06 13.15
N ALA A 250 10.20 2.93 12.82
CA ALA A 250 10.69 1.76 12.10
C ALA A 250 11.12 2.04 10.67
N GLY A 251 10.36 2.86 9.95
CA GLY A 251 10.64 3.19 8.55
C GLY A 251 11.67 4.30 8.36
N PRO A 252 12.32 4.38 7.19
CA PRO A 252 13.06 5.54 6.77
C PRO A 252 12.05 6.68 6.68
N VAL A 253 12.37 7.79 7.32
CA VAL A 253 11.61 9.00 7.10
C VAL A 253 11.98 9.47 5.69
N LEU A 254 11.14 9.16 4.71
CA LEU A 254 11.37 9.56 3.34
C LEU A 254 11.26 11.07 3.22
N ARG A 255 12.11 11.66 2.39
CA ARG A 255 12.10 13.10 2.16
C ARG A 255 10.74 13.59 1.65
N GLY A 256 10.06 12.81 0.81
CA GLY A 256 8.72 13.12 0.32
C GLY A 256 7.68 13.15 1.44
N ASP A 257 7.68 12.14 2.31
CA ASP A 257 6.72 12.04 3.42
C ASP A 257 6.95 13.16 4.45
N LEU A 258 8.21 13.52 4.72
CA LEU A 258 8.56 14.71 5.51
C LEU A 258 8.02 15.98 4.89
N GLN A 259 8.17 16.14 3.59
CA GLN A 259 7.72 17.34 2.90
C GLN A 259 6.20 17.45 2.93
N THR A 260 5.48 16.37 2.66
CA THR A 260 4.01 16.32 2.79
C THR A 260 3.57 16.65 4.23
N ALA A 261 4.19 16.03 5.23
CA ALA A 261 3.90 16.30 6.63
C ALA A 261 4.24 17.76 7.04
N MET A 262 5.36 18.31 6.57
CA MET A 262 5.76 19.70 6.80
C MET A 262 4.78 20.68 6.18
N VAL A 263 4.34 20.43 4.95
CA VAL A 263 3.36 21.26 4.23
C VAL A 263 2.02 21.25 4.98
N GLY A 264 1.51 20.07 5.33
CA GLY A 264 0.25 19.93 6.09
C GLY A 264 0.32 20.55 7.49
N THR A 265 1.42 20.33 8.22
CA THR A 265 1.64 20.91 9.55
C THR A 265 1.79 22.43 9.48
N GLY A 266 2.52 22.93 8.47
CA GLY A 266 2.68 24.36 8.22
C GLY A 266 1.35 25.05 7.92
N LEU A 267 0.50 24.41 7.10
CA LEU A 267 -0.86 24.88 6.82
C LEU A 267 -1.72 24.95 8.09
N ALA A 268 -1.71 23.88 8.90
CA ALA A 268 -2.45 23.84 10.15
C ALA A 268 -1.99 24.94 11.12
N LEU A 269 -0.67 25.09 11.30
CA LEU A 269 -0.08 26.13 12.14
C LEU A 269 -0.46 27.53 11.66
N ALA A 270 -0.40 27.78 10.35
CA ALA A 270 -0.77 29.07 9.77
C ALA A 270 -2.25 29.42 10.02
N ARG A 271 -3.15 28.44 9.88
CA ARG A 271 -4.58 28.60 10.21
C ARG A 271 -4.78 28.91 11.70
N THR A 272 -4.08 28.22 12.58
CA THR A 272 -4.12 28.51 14.02
C THR A 272 -3.63 29.93 14.32
N LEU A 273 -2.51 30.35 13.71
CA LEU A 273 -1.98 31.70 13.87
C LEU A 273 -2.96 32.77 13.35
N ARG A 274 -3.59 32.57 12.19
CA ARG A 274 -4.64 33.46 11.65
C ARG A 274 -5.84 33.55 12.59
N SER A 275 -6.32 32.42 13.12
CA SER A 275 -7.43 32.39 14.09
C SER A 275 -7.11 33.12 15.40
N ALA A 276 -5.83 33.15 15.79
CA ALA A 276 -5.34 33.89 16.95
C ALA A 276 -5.04 35.38 16.64
N GLY A 277 -5.37 35.87 15.44
CA GLY A 277 -5.10 37.25 15.00
C GLY A 277 -3.64 37.53 14.64
N ARG A 278 -2.78 36.49 14.58
CA ARG A 278 -1.35 36.58 14.27
C ARG A 278 -1.05 36.34 12.78
N THR A 279 -1.83 36.96 11.89
CA THR A 279 -1.72 36.75 10.43
C THR A 279 -0.32 37.06 9.89
N ARG A 280 0.37 38.07 10.44
CA ARG A 280 1.76 38.39 10.05
C ARG A 280 2.76 37.27 10.34
N ASP A 281 2.52 36.48 11.38
CA ASP A 281 3.38 35.34 11.72
C ASP A 281 3.03 34.09 10.91
N ALA A 282 1.80 34.01 10.38
CA ALA A 282 1.34 32.92 9.53
C ALA A 282 1.95 32.99 8.11
N LEU A 283 2.15 34.19 7.56
CA LEU A 283 2.67 34.39 6.21
C LEU A 283 4.06 33.73 5.97
N PRO A 284 5.07 33.90 6.84
CA PRO A 284 6.36 33.21 6.70
C PRO A 284 6.23 31.68 6.73
N VAL A 285 5.32 31.13 7.53
CA VAL A 285 5.09 29.67 7.63
C VAL A 285 4.56 29.12 6.32
N LEU A 286 3.57 29.79 5.72
CA LEU A 286 3.01 29.38 4.42
C LEU A 286 4.02 29.57 3.27
N ARG A 287 4.80 30.65 3.27
CA ARG A 287 5.88 30.84 2.28
C ARG A 287 6.95 29.74 2.38
N LEU A 288 7.27 29.28 3.59
CA LEU A 288 8.20 28.17 3.81
C LEU A 288 7.61 26.85 3.29
N ALA A 289 6.35 26.54 3.62
CA ALA A 289 5.66 25.36 3.12
C ALA A 289 5.61 25.34 1.58
N LEU A 290 5.38 26.50 0.94
CA LEU A 290 5.35 26.63 -0.52
C LEU A 290 6.74 26.50 -1.18
N ARG A 291 7.84 26.64 -0.43
CA ARG A 291 9.22 26.47 -0.95
C ARG A 291 9.70 25.03 -0.96
N GLU A 292 9.14 24.16 -0.12
CA GLU A 292 9.46 22.72 -0.07
C GLU A 292 8.78 21.94 -1.22
N ARG A 293 9.01 22.41 -2.45
CA ARG A 293 8.29 22.09 -3.70
C ARG A 293 8.52 20.69 -4.29
N SER A 294 8.70 19.63 -3.50
CA SER A 294 9.16 18.35 -4.09
C SER A 294 8.54 17.10 -3.49
N GLY A 295 7.21 16.97 -3.51
CA GLY A 295 6.57 15.68 -3.27
C GLY A 295 5.22 15.70 -2.56
N ALA A 296 4.74 16.87 -2.16
CA ALA A 296 3.38 17.00 -1.62
C ALA A 296 2.35 16.68 -2.72
N GLY A 297 1.27 15.98 -2.35
CA GLY A 297 0.12 15.79 -3.25
C GLY A 297 -0.39 17.12 -3.76
N GLU A 298 -0.79 17.18 -5.03
CA GLU A 298 -1.21 18.44 -5.69
C GLU A 298 -2.28 19.20 -4.90
N GLY A 299 -3.17 18.47 -4.21
CA GLY A 299 -4.23 19.06 -3.36
C GLY A 299 -3.72 19.82 -2.14
N ASP A 300 -2.72 19.30 -1.43
CA ASP A 300 -2.17 19.95 -0.23
C ASP A 300 -1.44 21.25 -0.57
N LEU A 301 -0.76 21.26 -1.72
CA LEU A 301 -0.05 22.42 -2.22
C LEU A 301 -1.01 23.53 -2.66
N LEU A 302 -2.11 23.17 -3.34
CA LEU A 302 -3.20 24.08 -3.69
C LEU A 302 -3.85 24.70 -2.44
N ALA A 303 -4.11 23.89 -1.41
CA ALA A 303 -4.66 24.39 -0.14
C ALA A 303 -3.74 25.42 0.52
N VAL A 304 -2.42 25.22 0.49
CA VAL A 304 -1.43 26.21 0.97
C VAL A 304 -1.46 27.48 0.12
N GLN A 305 -1.55 27.37 -1.20
CA GLN A 305 -1.62 28.54 -2.10
C GLN A 305 -2.87 29.39 -1.87
N PHE A 306 -4.04 28.76 -1.66
CA PHE A 306 -5.27 29.47 -1.35
C PHE A 306 -5.18 30.22 -0.01
N GLU A 307 -4.76 29.53 1.06
CA GLU A 307 -4.64 30.17 2.38
C GLU A 307 -3.61 31.31 2.37
N LEU A 308 -2.49 31.14 1.63
CA LEU A 308 -1.49 32.19 1.49
C LEU A 308 -2.07 33.40 0.75
N ALA A 309 -2.74 33.19 -0.38
CA ALA A 309 -3.36 34.28 -1.15
C ALA A 309 -4.40 35.04 -0.33
N ASP A 310 -5.24 34.33 0.44
CA ASP A 310 -6.24 34.95 1.31
C ASP A 310 -5.60 35.83 2.40
N MET A 311 -4.58 35.31 3.09
CA MET A 311 -3.88 36.07 4.14
C MET A 311 -3.10 37.26 3.56
N LEU A 312 -2.53 37.13 2.36
CA LEU A 312 -1.88 38.23 1.65
C LEU A 312 -2.88 39.32 1.27
N ALA A 313 -4.06 38.95 0.77
CA ALA A 313 -5.12 39.90 0.46
C ALA A 313 -5.62 40.64 1.72
N GLU A 314 -5.85 39.92 2.83
CA GLU A 314 -6.24 40.50 4.12
C GLU A 314 -5.22 41.50 4.67
N THR A 315 -3.93 41.27 4.38
CA THR A 315 -2.84 42.14 4.81
C THR A 315 -2.53 43.27 3.81
N GLY A 316 -3.31 43.40 2.73
CA GLY A 316 -3.17 44.42 1.70
C GLY A 316 -2.07 44.14 0.66
N GLN A 317 -1.51 42.93 0.64
CA GLN A 317 -0.47 42.50 -0.30
C GLN A 317 -1.08 41.89 -1.57
N LEU A 318 -2.01 42.60 -2.21
CA LEU A 318 -2.81 42.09 -3.34
C LEU A 318 -1.96 41.60 -4.53
N GLY A 319 -0.88 42.30 -4.86
CA GLY A 319 0.00 41.89 -5.97
C GLY A 319 0.70 40.55 -5.73
N GLU A 320 1.10 40.27 -4.49
CA GLU A 320 1.70 38.98 -4.13
C GLU A 320 0.64 37.87 -4.08
N ALA A 321 -0.57 38.20 -3.61
CA ALA A 321 -1.70 37.28 -3.60
C ALA A 321 -2.09 36.82 -5.02
N ILE A 322 -2.11 37.75 -5.98
CA ILE A 322 -2.35 37.46 -7.40
C ILE A 322 -1.26 36.55 -7.95
N ALA A 323 0.02 36.88 -7.74
CA ALA A 323 1.14 36.08 -8.24
C ALA A 323 1.11 34.62 -7.73
N VAL A 324 0.73 34.40 -6.47
CA VAL A 324 0.58 33.04 -5.90
C VAL A 324 -0.50 32.24 -6.62
N LEU A 325 -1.65 32.86 -6.94
CA LEU A 325 -2.75 32.19 -7.64
C LEU A 325 -2.53 32.08 -9.15
N GLU A 326 -1.77 32.98 -9.78
CA GLU A 326 -1.32 32.82 -11.17
C GLU A 326 -0.41 31.60 -11.32
N GLU A 327 0.50 31.37 -10.36
CA GLU A 327 1.31 30.16 -10.35
C GLU A 327 0.45 28.89 -10.18
N ALA A 328 -0.58 28.94 -9.33
CA ALA A 328 -1.55 27.85 -9.20
C ALA A 328 -2.34 27.64 -10.51
N PHE A 329 -2.76 28.72 -11.16
CA PHE A 329 -3.51 28.70 -12.42
C PHE A 329 -2.73 27.98 -13.53
N VAL A 330 -1.45 28.33 -13.74
CA VAL A 330 -0.59 27.66 -14.74
C VAL A 330 -0.45 26.15 -14.46
N ARG A 331 -0.45 25.74 -13.19
CA ARG A 331 -0.33 24.33 -12.81
C ARG A 331 -1.61 23.56 -13.11
N VAL A 332 -2.75 24.09 -12.70
CA VAL A 332 -4.03 23.41 -12.90
C VAL A 332 -4.47 23.47 -14.37
N HIS A 333 -4.00 24.44 -15.15
CA HIS A 333 -4.21 24.52 -16.60
C HIS A 333 -3.72 23.28 -17.37
N ARG A 334 -2.86 22.44 -16.77
CA ARG A 334 -2.39 21.18 -17.38
C ARG A 334 -3.33 19.98 -17.15
N PHE A 335 -4.33 20.07 -16.27
CA PHE A 335 -5.23 18.96 -15.93
C PHE A 335 -6.67 19.45 -15.69
N TYR A 336 -7.65 18.89 -16.41
CA TYR A 336 -9.07 19.16 -16.19
C TYR A 336 -9.53 18.60 -14.82
N ARG A 337 -9.71 19.48 -13.83
CA ARG A 337 -10.26 19.11 -12.51
C ARG A 337 -11.12 20.23 -11.89
N PRO A 338 -12.04 19.92 -10.95
CA PRO A 338 -12.85 20.91 -10.25
C PRO A 338 -12.04 21.99 -9.52
N GLU A 339 -10.80 21.69 -9.11
CA GLU A 339 -9.93 22.68 -8.47
C GLU A 339 -9.53 23.82 -9.42
N ALA A 340 -9.53 23.59 -10.73
CA ALA A 340 -9.21 24.61 -11.75
C ALA A 340 -10.16 25.80 -11.68
N VAL A 341 -11.47 25.49 -11.58
CA VAL A 341 -12.54 26.49 -11.51
C VAL A 341 -12.42 27.30 -10.22
N LEU A 342 -12.06 26.66 -9.10
CA LEU A 342 -11.86 27.34 -7.83
C LEU A 342 -10.68 28.33 -7.89
N VAL A 343 -9.56 27.94 -8.51
CA VAL A 343 -8.40 28.83 -8.70
C VAL A 343 -8.80 30.03 -9.56
N CYS A 344 -9.47 29.80 -10.70
CA CYS A 344 -9.91 30.87 -11.59
C CYS A 344 -10.83 31.87 -10.89
N ARG A 345 -11.83 31.37 -10.15
CA ARG A 345 -12.77 32.22 -9.42
C ARG A 345 -12.08 33.08 -8.38
N ARG A 346 -11.14 32.52 -7.62
CA ARG A 346 -10.43 33.28 -6.57
C ARG A 346 -9.47 34.29 -7.18
N LEU A 347 -8.72 33.91 -8.20
CA LEU A 347 -7.82 34.79 -8.95
C LEU A 347 -8.58 35.97 -9.57
N ALA A 348 -9.71 35.72 -10.21
CA ALA A 348 -10.56 36.76 -10.77
C ALA A 348 -11.07 37.75 -9.71
N GLY A 349 -11.44 37.25 -8.52
CA GLY A 349 -11.82 38.11 -7.39
C GLY A 349 -10.69 39.06 -6.97
N LEU A 350 -9.47 38.55 -6.82
CA LEU A 350 -8.31 39.38 -6.48
C LEU A 350 -7.95 40.38 -7.60
N LEU A 351 -8.06 39.96 -8.86
CA LEU A 351 -7.84 40.84 -10.01
C LEU A 351 -8.86 41.99 -10.03
N GLN A 352 -10.13 41.72 -9.72
CA GLN A 352 -11.17 42.73 -9.59
C GLN A 352 -10.88 43.70 -8.44
N GLU A 353 -10.48 43.19 -7.26
CA GLU A 353 -10.08 44.01 -6.12
C GLU A 353 -8.87 44.91 -6.43
N SER A 354 -7.96 44.46 -7.30
CA SER A 354 -6.81 45.24 -7.77
C SER A 354 -7.14 46.22 -8.91
N GLY A 355 -8.37 46.22 -9.43
CA GLY A 355 -8.80 47.06 -10.55
C GLY A 355 -8.47 46.52 -11.95
N ASN A 356 -7.95 45.29 -12.05
CA ASN A 356 -7.59 44.65 -13.31
C ASN A 356 -8.76 43.83 -13.90
N HIS A 357 -9.83 44.53 -14.28
CA HIS A 357 -11.07 43.91 -14.72
C HIS A 357 -10.95 43.14 -16.04
N LEU A 358 -10.04 43.53 -16.93
CA LEU A 358 -9.80 42.85 -18.21
C LEU A 358 -9.26 41.43 -17.99
N HIS A 359 -8.16 41.28 -17.24
CA HIS A 359 -7.63 39.96 -16.92
C HIS A 359 -8.60 39.13 -16.07
N ALA A 360 -9.39 39.77 -15.20
CA ALA A 360 -10.43 39.05 -14.43
C ALA A 360 -11.49 38.42 -15.35
N CYS A 361 -11.90 39.12 -16.42
CA CYS A 361 -12.82 38.56 -17.42
C CYS A 361 -12.20 37.39 -18.17
N GLU A 362 -10.94 37.50 -18.60
CA GLU A 362 -10.23 36.41 -19.31
C GLU A 362 -10.14 35.13 -18.45
N VAL A 363 -9.80 35.28 -17.17
CA VAL A 363 -9.73 34.14 -16.23
C VAL A 363 -11.09 33.49 -16.00
N LEU A 364 -12.17 34.29 -15.93
CA LEU A 364 -13.54 33.77 -15.77
C LEU A 364 -14.07 33.12 -17.05
N ASP A 365 -13.73 33.65 -18.22
CA ASP A 365 -14.09 33.06 -19.51
C ASP A 365 -13.45 31.67 -19.65
N HIS A 366 -12.17 31.57 -19.28
CA HIS A 366 -11.48 30.28 -19.23
C HIS A 366 -12.13 29.29 -18.24
N ALA A 367 -12.63 29.77 -17.09
CA ALA A 367 -13.36 28.92 -16.14
C ALA A 367 -14.67 28.38 -16.72
N LEU A 368 -15.35 29.17 -17.56
CA LEU A 368 -16.58 28.76 -18.25
C LEU A 368 -16.29 27.69 -19.31
N ASP A 369 -15.22 27.85 -20.08
CA ASP A 369 -14.78 26.84 -21.06
C ASP A 369 -14.51 25.49 -20.39
N LEU A 370 -13.80 25.50 -19.25
CA LEU A 370 -13.53 24.29 -18.47
C LEU A 370 -14.80 23.58 -18.00
N ILE A 371 -15.85 24.32 -17.62
CA ILE A 371 -17.14 23.75 -17.21
C ILE A 371 -17.90 23.19 -18.42
N GLN A 372 -17.88 23.90 -19.55
CA GLN A 372 -18.56 23.46 -20.78
C GLN A 372 -17.94 22.17 -21.32
N ASP A 373 -16.62 22.02 -21.27
CA ASP A 373 -15.93 20.81 -21.69
C ASP A 373 -16.20 19.62 -20.76
N ASP A 374 -16.27 19.80 -19.43
CA ASP A 374 -16.66 18.74 -18.49
C ASP A 374 -18.10 18.25 -18.77
N THR A 375 -19.02 19.17 -19.11
CA THR A 375 -20.41 18.80 -19.45
C THR A 375 -20.55 18.07 -20.79
N ARG A 376 -19.62 18.27 -21.74
CA ARG A 376 -19.61 17.55 -23.02
C ARG A 376 -18.94 16.17 -22.94
N ASN A 377 -18.08 15.94 -21.95
CA ASN A 377 -17.32 14.69 -21.76
C ASN A 377 -17.92 13.74 -20.72
N ARG A 378 -19.05 14.06 -20.09
CA ARG A 378 -19.80 13.10 -19.27
C ARG A 378 -20.73 12.27 -20.16
N PRO A 379 -20.67 10.92 -20.12
CA PRO A 379 -21.55 10.04 -20.88
C PRO A 379 -23.02 10.11 -20.44
#